data_AF-A0A1S7NKY7-F1
#
_entry.id   AF-A0A1S7NKY7-F1
#
_cell.length_a   1.000
_cell.length_b   1.000
_cell.length_c   1.000
_cell.angle_alpha   90.00
_cell.angle_beta   90.00
_cell.angle_gamma   90.00
#
_symmetry.space_group_name_H-M   'P 1'
#
loop_
_entity.id
_entity.type
_entity.pdbx_description
1 polymer ?
#
loop_
_entity_poly.entity_id
_entity_poly.type
_entity_poly.pdbx_seq_one_letter_code
_entity_poly.pdbx_strand_id
1 'polypeptide(L)'
;MSNILDKRDELAEKNRAAYASAMADFRASFTLGEIVASKDTGCLTAVPANDNVPVELRALGAAIGRASDAVLPPVIALTGIAGSGKSTASKYLVEKHDYQLVKFAGPLKDMLRAVGLGEGHIEGAHKETGLAMLSGRTPRYAMQTLGTEWGRKCMGDYFWINLWRSRVDSALAFGGRVVVDDCRFPNEAAEVRALGGVVWQLVGRGGIAGAHESEAGCGQPDVELMNDGEMGALLQKIKEALPQAA
;
A
#
# COMPACT_ATOMS: atom_id res chain seq x y z
N MET A 1 31.28 -10.20 -27.88
CA MET A 1 30.31 -9.37 -27.13
C MET A 1 28.90 -9.96 -27.05
N SER A 2 28.39 -10.72 -28.03
CA SER A 2 27.00 -11.24 -27.95
C SER A 2 26.81 -12.31 -26.85
N ASN A 3 27.80 -13.20 -26.66
CA ASN A 3 27.74 -14.33 -25.71
C ASN A 3 27.68 -13.94 -24.20
N ILE A 4 27.86 -12.66 -23.85
CA ILE A 4 27.78 -12.15 -22.47
C ILE A 4 26.41 -11.54 -22.19
N LEU A 5 25.81 -10.88 -23.20
CA LEU A 5 24.47 -10.30 -23.10
C LEU A 5 23.41 -11.41 -23.05
N ASP A 6 23.54 -12.43 -23.91
CA ASP A 6 22.65 -13.60 -23.93
C ASP A 6 22.64 -14.34 -22.58
N LYS A 7 23.82 -14.52 -21.97
CA LYS A 7 23.94 -15.14 -20.64
C LYS A 7 23.33 -14.29 -19.53
N ARG A 8 23.35 -12.97 -19.66
CA ARG A 8 22.75 -12.06 -18.66
C ARG A 8 21.24 -12.10 -18.72
N ASP A 9 20.69 -12.17 -19.93
CA ASP A 9 19.25 -12.20 -20.15
C ASP A 9 18.67 -13.57 -19.76
N GLU A 10 19.37 -14.68 -20.07
CA GLU A 10 19.04 -16.02 -19.58
C GLU A 10 19.09 -16.12 -18.04
N LEU A 11 20.08 -15.48 -17.40
CA LEU A 11 20.19 -15.46 -15.93
C LEU A 11 19.05 -14.63 -15.30
N ALA A 12 18.68 -13.51 -15.94
CA ALA A 12 17.57 -12.67 -15.49
C ALA A 12 16.21 -13.37 -15.67
N GLU A 13 16.04 -14.18 -16.72
CA GLU A 13 14.84 -14.96 -16.96
C GLU A 13 14.73 -16.16 -16.01
N LYS A 14 15.83 -16.89 -15.78
CA LYS A 14 15.89 -17.95 -14.75
C LYS A 14 15.62 -17.41 -13.36
N ASN A 15 16.17 -16.24 -13.00
CA ASN A 15 15.91 -15.62 -11.71
C ASN A 15 14.44 -15.17 -11.58
N ARG A 16 13.81 -14.68 -12.65
CA ARG A 16 12.38 -14.36 -12.66
C ARG A 16 11.50 -15.60 -12.51
N ALA A 17 11.83 -16.69 -13.19
CA ALA A 17 11.10 -17.96 -13.10
C ALA A 17 11.26 -18.62 -11.71
N ALA A 18 12.47 -18.65 -11.17
CA ALA A 18 12.75 -19.14 -9.83
C ALA A 18 12.04 -18.31 -8.76
N TYR A 19 12.03 -16.98 -8.91
CA TYR A 19 11.27 -16.07 -8.05
C TYR A 19 9.77 -16.33 -8.13
N ALA A 20 9.21 -16.46 -9.34
CA ALA A 20 7.80 -16.76 -9.53
C ALA A 20 7.38 -18.09 -8.90
N SER A 21 8.20 -19.14 -9.04
CA SER A 21 7.97 -20.45 -8.41
C SER A 21 8.05 -20.37 -6.88
N ALA A 22 9.10 -19.74 -6.34
CA ALA A 22 9.25 -19.59 -4.89
C ALA A 22 8.11 -18.75 -4.28
N MET A 23 7.58 -17.77 -5.01
CA MET A 23 6.43 -16.98 -4.59
C MET A 23 5.10 -17.75 -4.71
N ALA A 24 4.95 -18.62 -5.70
CA ALA A 24 3.80 -19.52 -5.77
C ALA A 24 3.77 -20.48 -4.58
N ASP A 25 4.93 -21.07 -4.23
CA ASP A 25 5.08 -21.95 -3.07
C ASP A 25 4.84 -21.21 -1.75
N PHE A 26 5.42 -20.02 -1.58
CA PHE A 26 5.19 -19.18 -0.40
C PHE A 26 3.71 -18.80 -0.24
N ARG A 27 3.02 -18.40 -1.32
CA ARG A 27 1.59 -18.10 -1.29
C ARG A 27 0.74 -19.33 -0.93
N ALA A 28 1.17 -20.52 -1.32
CA ALA A 28 0.46 -21.76 -1.02
C ALA A 28 0.69 -22.23 0.44
N SER A 29 1.82 -21.90 1.06
CA SER A 29 2.21 -22.44 2.37
C SER A 29 2.24 -21.43 3.52
N PHE A 30 2.15 -20.13 3.25
CA PHE A 30 2.25 -19.10 4.28
C PHE A 30 0.93 -18.91 5.02
N THR A 31 0.95 -19.22 6.31
CA THR A 31 -0.10 -18.88 7.27
C THR A 31 0.49 -17.93 8.32
N LEU A 32 -0.24 -16.88 8.69
CA LEU A 32 0.10 -16.07 9.86
C LEU A 32 0.00 -16.97 11.11
N GLY A 33 1.04 -16.98 11.95
CA GLY A 33 1.00 -17.65 13.25
C GLY A 33 -0.08 -17.08 14.18
N GLU A 34 -0.33 -17.75 15.31
CA GLU A 34 -1.35 -17.32 16.28
C GLU A 34 -1.15 -15.86 16.73
N ILE A 35 -2.26 -15.11 16.71
CA ILE A 35 -2.32 -13.67 16.93
C ILE A 35 -2.12 -13.38 18.41
N VAL A 36 -1.14 -12.54 18.75
CA VAL A 36 -1.04 -11.92 20.07
C VAL A 36 -2.16 -10.88 20.20
N ALA A 37 -3.27 -11.26 20.84
CA ALA A 37 -4.43 -10.40 21.04
C ALA A 37 -4.16 -9.33 22.11
N SER A 38 -4.21 -8.06 21.72
CA SER A 38 -4.36 -6.94 22.67
C SER A 38 -5.84 -6.81 23.08
N LYS A 39 -6.10 -6.62 24.39
CA LYS A 39 -7.40 -6.74 25.06
C LYS A 39 -8.18 -5.42 25.25
N ASP A 40 -8.02 -4.42 24.38
CA ASP A 40 -8.70 -3.13 24.56
C ASP A 40 -9.83 -2.90 23.51
N THR A 41 -11.05 -3.26 23.89
CA THR A 41 -12.31 -3.16 23.11
C THR A 41 -13.03 -1.82 23.29
N GLY A 42 -12.43 -0.70 22.86
CA GLY A 42 -12.96 0.62 23.23
C GLY A 42 -12.90 1.74 22.19
N CYS A 43 -13.34 1.54 20.94
CA CYS A 43 -13.89 2.62 20.10
C CYS A 43 -14.44 2.07 18.77
N LEU A 44 -15.73 2.28 18.45
CA LEU A 44 -16.39 1.79 17.23
C LEU A 44 -15.97 2.53 15.93
N THR A 45 -14.85 3.26 15.93
CA THR A 45 -14.19 3.80 14.74
C THR A 45 -12.75 3.30 14.58
N ALA A 46 -12.28 2.46 15.50
CA ALA A 46 -11.01 1.75 15.40
C ALA A 46 -11.33 0.29 15.12
N VAL A 47 -11.42 -0.08 13.83
CA VAL A 47 -11.20 -1.47 13.45
C VAL A 47 -9.70 -1.68 13.64
N PRO A 48 -9.24 -2.45 14.66
CA PRO A 48 -7.85 -2.87 14.67
C PRO A 48 -7.59 -3.57 13.34
N ALA A 49 -6.35 -3.50 12.83
CA ALA A 49 -5.90 -4.34 11.71
C ALA A 49 -5.81 -5.82 12.16
N ASN A 50 -6.91 -6.32 12.71
CA ASN A 50 -7.15 -7.67 13.13
C ASN A 50 -8.44 -8.09 12.42
N ASP A 51 -8.27 -8.70 11.25
CA ASP A 51 -9.33 -9.12 10.35
C ASP A 51 -10.05 -10.38 10.87
N ASN A 52 -10.63 -10.31 12.07
CA ASN A 52 -11.52 -11.33 12.62
C ASN A 52 -12.98 -11.16 12.15
N VAL A 53 -13.22 -10.44 11.05
CA VAL A 53 -14.49 -10.59 10.33
C VAL A 53 -14.25 -11.72 9.33
N PRO A 54 -14.92 -12.88 9.47
CA PRO A 54 -14.91 -13.92 8.45
C PRO A 54 -15.02 -13.28 7.06
N VAL A 55 -14.11 -13.62 6.17
CA VAL A 55 -14.03 -13.02 4.82
C VAL A 55 -15.39 -13.12 4.10
N GLU A 56 -16.13 -14.18 4.40
CA GLU A 56 -17.51 -14.46 3.98
C GLU A 56 -18.51 -13.34 4.38
N LEU A 57 -18.37 -12.74 5.57
CA LEU A 57 -19.24 -11.67 6.06
C LEU A 57 -18.91 -10.31 5.43
N ARG A 58 -17.65 -10.08 5.02
CA ARG A 58 -17.25 -8.90 4.23
C ARG A 58 -17.75 -9.01 2.79
N ALA A 59 -17.64 -10.20 2.21
CA ALA A 59 -18.15 -10.51 0.88
C ALA A 59 -19.69 -10.35 0.80
N LEU A 60 -20.42 -10.71 1.87
CA LEU A 60 -21.86 -10.46 1.95
C LEU A 60 -22.19 -8.96 1.90
N GLY A 61 -21.42 -8.12 2.58
CA GLY A 61 -21.59 -6.67 2.54
C GLY A 61 -21.34 -6.05 1.16
N ALA A 62 -20.36 -6.58 0.42
CA ALA A 62 -20.05 -6.16 -0.95
C ALA A 62 -21.12 -6.62 -1.97
N ALA A 63 -21.70 -7.80 -1.79
CA ALA A 63 -22.69 -8.37 -2.70
C ALA A 63 -24.08 -7.70 -2.63
N ILE A 64 -24.42 -7.05 -1.51
CA ILE A 64 -25.73 -6.40 -1.31
C ILE A 64 -25.75 -4.99 -1.96
N GLY A 65 -24.61 -4.46 -2.39
CA GLY A 65 -24.46 -3.09 -2.88
C GLY A 65 -23.89 -2.96 -4.29
N ARG A 66 -24.79 -2.94 -5.29
CA ARG A 66 -24.76 -2.18 -6.56
C ARG A 66 -24.54 -2.94 -7.87
N ALA A 67 -25.50 -2.70 -8.76
CA ALA A 67 -25.33 -2.61 -10.20
C ALA A 67 -24.59 -1.31 -10.57
N SER A 68 -23.44 -1.42 -11.21
CA SER A 68 -22.76 -0.34 -11.92
C SER A 68 -21.97 -0.99 -13.06
N ASP A 69 -22.33 -0.65 -14.30
CA ASP A 69 -21.72 -1.23 -15.51
C ASP A 69 -20.30 -0.70 -15.79
N ALA A 70 -19.82 0.29 -15.01
CA ALA A 70 -18.44 0.76 -15.06
C ALA A 70 -17.46 -0.24 -14.41
N VAL A 71 -16.54 -0.78 -15.19
CA VAL A 71 -15.44 -1.62 -14.69
C VAL A 71 -14.40 -0.71 -14.02
N LEU A 72 -14.52 -0.54 -12.70
CA LEU A 72 -13.53 0.18 -11.91
C LEU A 72 -12.23 -0.64 -11.78
N PRO A 73 -11.05 0.00 -11.68
CA PRO A 73 -9.80 -0.71 -11.49
C PRO A 73 -9.82 -1.59 -10.23
N PRO A 74 -9.25 -2.81 -10.26
CA PRO A 74 -9.15 -3.66 -9.07
C PRO A 74 -8.22 -3.04 -8.01
N VAL A 75 -7.19 -2.30 -8.45
CA VAL A 75 -6.24 -1.63 -7.56
C VAL A 75 -5.98 -0.21 -8.04
N ILE A 76 -6.00 0.75 -7.11
CA ILE A 76 -5.53 2.13 -7.35
C ILE A 76 -4.40 2.44 -6.37
N ALA A 77 -3.21 2.77 -6.88
CA ALA A 77 -2.11 3.25 -6.07
C ALA A 77 -1.99 4.77 -6.17
N LEU A 78 -1.88 5.45 -5.04
CA LEU A 78 -1.70 6.89 -4.97
C LEU A 78 -0.25 7.20 -4.64
N THR A 79 0.31 8.15 -5.37
CA THR A 79 1.65 8.69 -5.14
C THR A 79 1.65 10.22 -5.13
N GLY A 80 2.77 10.82 -4.72
CA GLY A 80 2.95 12.26 -4.58
C GLY A 80 3.51 12.66 -3.22
N ILE A 81 3.93 13.91 -3.10
CA ILE A 81 4.61 14.45 -1.92
C ILE A 81 3.72 14.51 -0.66
N ALA A 82 4.33 14.58 0.52
CA ALA A 82 3.58 14.76 1.77
C ALA A 82 2.67 16.01 1.69
N GLY A 83 1.41 15.86 2.09
CA GLY A 83 0.41 16.93 2.00
C GLY A 83 -0.28 17.10 0.64
N SER A 84 0.02 16.27 -0.37
CA SER A 84 -0.61 16.36 -1.69
C SER A 84 -2.09 15.97 -1.76
N GLY A 85 -2.67 15.45 -0.66
CA GLY A 85 -4.07 15.02 -0.62
C GLY A 85 -4.30 13.52 -0.81
N LYS A 86 -3.24 12.69 -0.82
CA LYS A 86 -3.35 11.21 -0.99
C LYS A 86 -4.34 10.59 -0.01
N SER A 87 -4.21 10.91 1.28
CA SER A 87 -5.09 10.37 2.32
C SER A 87 -6.55 10.82 2.17
N THR A 88 -6.78 11.98 1.57
CA THR A 88 -8.13 12.44 1.22
C THR A 88 -8.68 11.62 0.06
N ALA A 89 -7.89 11.42 -0.99
CA ALA A 89 -8.32 10.64 -2.16
C ALA A 89 -8.58 9.17 -1.80
N SER A 90 -7.71 8.56 -0.98
CA SER A 90 -7.93 7.18 -0.51
C SER A 90 -9.19 7.07 0.34
N LYS A 91 -9.41 8.01 1.26
CA LYS A 91 -10.65 8.05 2.06
C LYS A 91 -11.90 8.15 1.19
N TYR A 92 -11.87 8.99 0.16
CA TYR A 92 -12.99 9.10 -0.77
C TYR A 92 -13.26 7.79 -1.53
N LEU A 93 -12.21 7.13 -2.03
CA LEU A 93 -12.33 5.84 -2.72
C LEU A 93 -12.91 4.74 -1.81
N VAL A 94 -12.48 4.71 -0.54
CA VAL A 94 -13.00 3.78 0.47
C VAL A 94 -14.49 4.05 0.74
N GLU A 95 -14.86 5.30 1.01
CA GLU A 95 -16.21 5.66 1.43
C GLU A 95 -17.25 5.65 0.30
N LYS A 96 -16.84 5.91 -0.94
CA LYS A 96 -17.76 6.09 -2.07
C LYS A 96 -17.73 4.97 -3.10
N HIS A 97 -16.63 4.22 -3.17
CA HIS A 97 -16.41 3.20 -4.21
C HIS A 97 -16.04 1.82 -3.64
N ASP A 98 -16.17 1.64 -2.33
CA ASP A 98 -15.98 0.37 -1.61
C ASP A 98 -14.56 -0.22 -1.78
N TYR A 99 -13.56 0.65 -1.93
CA TYR A 99 -12.16 0.24 -1.89
C TYR A 99 -11.72 -0.07 -0.46
N GLN A 100 -10.80 -1.01 -0.30
CA GLN A 100 -10.10 -1.27 0.95
C GLN A 100 -8.70 -0.63 0.91
N LEU A 101 -8.36 0.17 1.93
CA LEU A 101 -7.00 0.73 2.04
C LEU A 101 -6.03 -0.35 2.54
N VAL A 102 -5.06 -0.73 1.69
CA VAL A 102 -3.99 -1.69 2.03
C VAL A 102 -2.65 -1.06 1.70
N LYS A 103 -1.86 -0.71 2.71
CA LYS A 103 -0.60 0.03 2.58
C LYS A 103 0.60 -0.87 2.34
N PHE A 104 1.56 -0.46 1.50
CA PHE A 104 2.83 -1.18 1.35
C PHE A 104 3.63 -1.18 2.66
N ALA A 105 3.62 -0.05 3.39
CA ALA A 105 4.26 0.03 4.70
C ALA A 105 3.44 -0.62 5.83
N GLY A 106 2.29 -1.23 5.53
CA GLY A 106 1.43 -1.88 6.52
C GLY A 106 2.16 -2.92 7.38
N PRO A 107 2.80 -3.94 6.77
CA PRO A 107 3.55 -4.96 7.53
C PRO A 107 4.64 -4.37 8.41
N LEU A 108 5.39 -3.39 7.91
CA LEU A 108 6.41 -2.68 8.68
C LEU A 108 5.82 -1.98 9.92
N LYS A 109 4.66 -1.35 9.76
CA LYS A 109 3.96 -0.68 10.87
C LYS A 109 3.48 -1.69 11.90
N ASP A 110 3.02 -2.87 11.45
CA ASP A 110 2.60 -3.95 12.34
C ASP A 110 3.77 -4.49 13.17
N MET A 111 4.96 -4.61 12.58
CA MET A 111 6.17 -4.96 13.34
C MET A 111 6.49 -3.92 14.43
N LEU A 112 6.35 -2.63 14.12
CA LEU A 112 6.58 -1.57 15.12
C LEU A 112 5.50 -1.55 16.21
N ARG A 113 4.26 -1.88 15.88
CA ARG A 113 3.19 -2.07 16.87
C ARG A 113 3.52 -3.21 17.83
N ALA A 114 4.06 -4.32 17.31
CA ALA A 114 4.43 -5.47 18.13
C ALA A 114 5.51 -5.15 19.18
N VAL A 115 6.38 -4.16 18.92
CA VAL A 115 7.39 -3.70 19.90
C VAL A 115 6.88 -2.58 20.82
N GLY A 116 5.60 -2.22 20.75
CA GLY A 116 4.93 -1.32 21.68
C GLY A 116 4.63 0.10 21.16
N LEU A 117 4.82 0.38 19.87
CA LEU A 117 4.42 1.68 19.31
C LEU A 117 2.91 1.73 19.05
N GLY A 118 2.20 2.57 19.82
CA GLY A 118 0.80 2.88 19.56
C GLY A 118 0.56 3.77 18.33
N GLU A 119 -0.72 3.93 17.95
CA GLU A 119 -1.13 4.60 16.71
C GLU A 119 -0.67 6.06 16.61
N GLY A 120 -0.60 6.77 17.74
CA GLY A 120 -0.06 8.13 17.82
C GLY A 120 1.40 8.25 17.34
N HIS A 121 2.18 7.17 17.48
CA HIS A 121 3.57 7.08 17.02
C HIS A 121 3.70 6.62 15.57
N ILE A 122 2.72 5.87 15.06
CA ILE A 122 2.77 5.22 13.74
C ILE A 122 2.14 6.09 12.65
N GLU A 123 0.90 6.56 12.85
CA GLU A 123 0.21 7.46 11.92
C GLU A 123 -0.06 8.85 12.51
N GLY A 124 0.04 9.02 13.84
CA GLY A 124 -0.32 10.25 14.53
C GLY A 124 0.76 11.33 14.67
N ALA A 125 0.58 12.22 15.65
CA ALA A 125 1.39 13.42 15.84
C ALA A 125 2.80 13.15 16.39
N HIS A 126 3.05 11.98 16.99
CA HIS A 126 4.30 11.67 17.69
C HIS A 126 5.35 10.98 16.80
N LYS A 127 5.12 10.92 15.48
CA LYS A 127 6.02 10.28 14.51
C LYS A 127 7.44 10.84 14.52
N GLU A 128 7.57 12.14 14.80
CA GLU A 128 8.85 12.86 14.82
C GLU A 128 9.38 13.08 16.25
N THR A 129 8.72 12.52 17.27
CA THR A 129 9.14 12.65 18.67
C THR A 129 10.14 11.55 19.01
N GLY A 130 11.29 11.91 19.57
CA GLY A 130 12.28 10.94 20.05
C GLY A 130 11.72 10.11 21.20
N LEU A 131 11.91 8.79 21.16
CA LEU A 131 11.43 7.87 22.18
C LEU A 131 12.60 7.16 22.85
N ALA A 132 12.62 7.12 24.19
CA ALA A 132 13.64 6.41 24.95
C ALA A 132 13.72 4.92 24.58
N MET A 133 12.56 4.28 24.33
CA MET A 133 12.50 2.87 23.90
C MET A 133 13.13 2.61 22.52
N LEU A 134 13.25 3.66 21.70
CA LEU A 134 13.96 3.62 20.42
C LEU A 134 15.38 4.19 20.54
N SER A 135 15.96 4.16 21.75
CA SER A 135 17.28 4.73 22.04
C SER A 135 17.40 6.20 21.63
N GLY A 136 16.34 6.98 21.86
CA GLY A 136 16.27 8.41 21.52
C GLY A 136 15.92 8.70 20.06
N ARG A 137 15.73 7.67 19.22
CA ARG A 137 15.29 7.85 17.82
C ARG A 137 13.79 8.07 17.72
N THR A 138 13.36 8.61 16.58
CA THR A 138 11.93 8.86 16.30
C THR A 138 11.27 7.63 15.65
N PRO A 139 9.95 7.44 15.82
CA PRO A 139 9.20 6.45 15.05
C PRO A 139 9.38 6.57 13.53
N ARG A 140 9.46 7.80 13.01
CA ARG A 140 9.76 8.08 11.60
C ARG A 140 11.08 7.45 11.17
N TYR A 141 12.14 7.68 11.95
CA TYR A 141 13.46 7.14 11.66
C TYR A 141 13.45 5.61 11.72
N ALA A 142 12.78 5.03 12.72
CA ALA A 142 12.61 3.58 12.81
C ALA A 142 11.86 3.01 11.59
N MET A 143 10.76 3.64 11.16
CA MET A 143 10.02 3.22 9.96
C MET A 143 10.85 3.32 8.69
N GLN A 144 11.63 4.40 8.53
CA GLN A 144 12.48 4.57 7.35
C GLN A 144 13.57 3.50 7.30
N THR A 145 14.33 3.34 8.37
CA THR A 145 15.46 2.39 8.44
C THR A 145 15.01 0.93 8.42
N LEU A 146 13.91 0.58 9.10
CA LEU A 146 13.34 -0.75 9.02
C LEU A 146 12.86 -1.05 7.59
N GLY A 147 12.28 -0.05 6.92
CA GLY A 147 11.76 -0.19 5.55
C GLY A 147 12.86 -0.38 4.51
N THR A 148 13.92 0.43 4.58
CA THR A 148 14.96 0.46 3.56
C THR A 148 16.16 -0.37 3.95
N GLU A 149 16.87 -0.01 5.03
CA GLU A 149 18.11 -0.67 5.44
C GLU A 149 17.91 -2.15 5.76
N TRP A 150 16.91 -2.49 6.57
CA TRP A 150 16.65 -3.90 6.86
C TRP A 150 15.76 -4.54 5.80
N GLY A 151 14.59 -3.96 5.53
CA GLY A 151 13.61 -4.55 4.61
C GLY A 151 14.14 -4.70 3.19
N ARG A 152 14.50 -3.60 2.53
CA ARG A 152 14.95 -3.65 1.12
C ARG A 152 16.38 -4.17 0.99
N LYS A 153 17.35 -3.64 1.73
CA LYS A 153 18.77 -4.02 1.54
C LYS A 153 19.09 -5.41 2.09
N CYS A 154 18.51 -5.83 3.22
CA CYS A 154 18.79 -7.16 3.78
C CYS A 154 17.82 -8.25 3.27
N MET A 155 16.52 -7.98 3.17
CA MET A 155 15.53 -9.00 2.75
C MET A 155 15.24 -9.01 1.25
N GLY A 156 15.49 -7.89 0.56
CA GLY A 156 15.32 -7.73 -0.88
C GLY A 156 14.21 -6.76 -1.27
N ASP A 157 14.32 -6.19 -2.47
CA ASP A 157 13.48 -5.09 -2.96
C ASP A 157 11.98 -5.40 -3.02
N TYR A 158 11.62 -6.68 -3.11
CA TYR A 158 10.23 -7.14 -3.18
C TYR A 158 9.65 -7.60 -1.85
N PHE A 159 10.42 -7.58 -0.75
CA PHE A 159 9.98 -8.11 0.53
C PHE A 159 8.64 -7.50 1.00
N TRP A 160 8.54 -6.16 1.02
CA TRP A 160 7.31 -5.47 1.40
C TRP A 160 6.17 -5.67 0.40
N ILE A 161 6.51 -5.78 -0.89
CA ILE A 161 5.54 -6.03 -1.97
C ILE A 161 4.91 -7.41 -1.77
N ASN A 162 5.69 -8.43 -1.43
CA ASN A 162 5.18 -9.79 -1.23
C ASN A 162 4.26 -9.88 0.00
N LEU A 163 4.62 -9.21 1.10
CA LEU A 163 3.76 -9.11 2.28
C LEU A 163 2.49 -8.29 2.02
N TRP A 164 2.57 -7.27 1.17
CA TRP A 164 1.40 -6.52 0.72
C TRP A 164 0.50 -7.39 -0.18
N ARG A 165 1.10 -8.15 -1.11
CA ARG A 165 0.39 -9.07 -2.01
C ARG A 165 -0.40 -10.12 -1.26
N SER A 166 0.12 -10.71 -0.19
CA SER A 166 -0.65 -11.69 0.59
C SER A 166 -1.95 -11.12 1.19
N ARG A 167 -1.97 -9.81 1.49
CA ARG A 167 -3.16 -9.09 1.97
C ARG A 167 -4.11 -8.74 0.82
N VAL A 168 -3.55 -8.28 -0.30
CA VAL A 168 -4.32 -7.87 -1.47
C VAL A 168 -4.95 -9.04 -2.20
N ASP A 169 -4.23 -10.15 -2.38
CA ASP A 169 -4.74 -11.35 -3.04
C ASP A 169 -6.02 -11.85 -2.33
N SER A 170 -6.02 -11.82 -0.99
CA SER A 170 -7.20 -12.14 -0.17
C SER A 170 -8.37 -11.17 -0.38
N ALA A 171 -8.11 -9.86 -0.48
CA ALA A 171 -9.14 -8.86 -0.72
C ALA A 171 -9.76 -8.96 -2.12
N LEU A 172 -8.92 -9.25 -3.13
CA LEU A 172 -9.34 -9.36 -4.53
C LEU A 172 -10.06 -10.68 -4.83
N ALA A 173 -9.75 -11.77 -4.12
CA ALA A 173 -10.34 -13.09 -4.34
C ALA A 173 -11.88 -13.12 -4.27
N PHE A 174 -12.48 -12.14 -3.58
CA PHE A 174 -13.94 -12.00 -3.42
C PHE A 174 -14.52 -10.83 -4.22
N GLY A 175 -13.82 -10.38 -5.28
CA GLY A 175 -14.24 -9.26 -6.12
C GLY A 175 -14.09 -7.89 -5.47
N GLY A 176 -13.33 -7.80 -4.37
CA GLY A 176 -13.01 -6.55 -3.71
C GLY A 176 -12.11 -5.64 -4.54
N ARG A 177 -11.92 -4.40 -4.08
CA ARG A 177 -11.02 -3.41 -4.69
C ARG A 177 -10.07 -2.87 -3.64
N VAL A 178 -8.85 -2.53 -4.04
CA VAL A 178 -7.80 -2.07 -3.11
C VAL A 178 -7.30 -0.69 -3.51
N VAL A 179 -7.18 0.20 -2.53
CA VAL A 179 -6.45 1.46 -2.68
C VAL A 179 -5.18 1.41 -1.84
N VAL A 180 -4.09 1.94 -2.38
CA VAL A 180 -2.80 2.06 -1.68
C VAL A 180 -2.43 3.54 -1.66
N ASP A 181 -2.12 4.12 -0.50
CA ASP A 181 -1.85 5.57 -0.40
C ASP A 181 -0.37 5.94 -0.19
N ASP A 182 0.50 4.94 -0.20
CA ASP A 182 1.93 5.06 0.10
C ASP A 182 2.85 4.41 -0.96
N CYS A 183 2.43 4.41 -2.23
CA CYS A 183 3.26 3.95 -3.34
C CYS A 183 4.41 4.94 -3.61
N ARG A 184 5.65 4.46 -3.46
CA ARG A 184 6.87 5.27 -3.40
C ARG A 184 8.00 4.75 -4.28
N PHE A 185 7.92 3.51 -4.75
CA PHE A 185 9.00 2.87 -5.52
C PHE A 185 8.51 2.33 -6.88
N PRO A 186 9.36 2.33 -7.92
CA PRO A 186 8.96 1.84 -9.25
C PRO A 186 8.49 0.37 -9.26
N ASN A 187 9.09 -0.48 -8.42
CA ASN A 187 8.68 -1.89 -8.33
C ASN A 187 7.30 -2.07 -7.66
N GLU A 188 6.92 -1.19 -6.74
CA GLU A 188 5.56 -1.15 -6.17
C GLU A 188 4.52 -0.77 -7.23
N ALA A 189 4.82 0.27 -8.01
CA ALA A 189 3.97 0.71 -9.12
C ALA A 189 3.84 -0.36 -10.22
N ALA A 190 4.93 -1.08 -10.52
CA ALA A 190 4.90 -2.20 -11.45
C ALA A 190 3.99 -3.34 -10.95
N GLU A 191 4.04 -3.68 -9.66
CA GLU A 191 3.18 -4.71 -9.08
C GLU A 191 1.70 -4.34 -9.11
N VAL A 192 1.38 -3.07 -8.85
CA VAL A 192 0.01 -2.55 -8.96
C VAL A 192 -0.54 -2.72 -10.39
N ARG A 193 0.28 -2.41 -11.40
CA ARG A 193 -0.09 -2.59 -12.81
C ARG A 193 -0.22 -4.06 -13.19
N ALA A 194 0.62 -4.94 -12.63
CA ALA A 194 0.52 -6.39 -12.84
C ALA A 194 -0.81 -6.97 -12.31
N LEU A 195 -1.48 -6.28 -11.38
CA LEU A 195 -2.84 -6.60 -10.91
C LEU A 195 -3.96 -6.02 -11.77
N GLY A 196 -3.64 -5.41 -12.91
CA GLY A 196 -4.60 -4.64 -13.71
C GLY A 196 -5.01 -3.31 -13.04
N GLY A 197 -4.23 -2.86 -12.05
CA GLY A 197 -4.44 -1.60 -11.37
C GLY A 197 -3.81 -0.41 -12.08
N VAL A 198 -4.03 0.77 -11.50
CA VAL A 198 -3.54 2.06 -12.02
C VAL A 198 -2.84 2.86 -10.92
N VAL A 199 -1.88 3.70 -11.32
CA VAL A 199 -1.09 4.58 -10.46
C VAL A 199 -1.49 6.02 -10.70
N TRP A 200 -2.02 6.67 -9.67
CA TRP A 200 -2.43 8.07 -9.68
C TRP A 200 -1.44 8.93 -8.91
N GLN A 201 -0.92 9.98 -9.54
CA GLN A 201 -0.07 10.95 -8.87
C GLN A 201 -0.86 12.20 -8.52
N LEU A 202 -0.88 12.55 -7.22
CA LEU A 202 -1.42 13.82 -6.77
C LEU A 202 -0.33 14.90 -6.79
N VAL A 203 -0.59 15.98 -7.53
CA VAL A 203 0.31 17.13 -7.74
C VAL A 203 -0.35 18.45 -7.29
N GLY A 204 0.37 19.56 -7.31
CA GLY A 204 -0.17 20.91 -7.03
C GLY A 204 -0.10 21.36 -5.57
N ARG A 205 -0.41 20.48 -4.61
CA ARG A 205 -0.25 20.74 -3.17
C ARG A 205 0.83 19.86 -2.55
N GLY A 206 1.45 20.37 -1.49
CA GLY A 206 2.39 19.66 -0.66
C GLY A 206 3.65 20.45 -0.35
N GLY A 207 4.48 19.91 0.55
CA GLY A 207 5.66 20.58 1.10
C GLY A 207 6.99 20.14 0.49
N ILE A 208 8.07 20.37 1.25
CA ILE A 208 9.44 20.02 0.89
C ILE A 208 9.58 18.50 0.74
N ALA A 209 10.08 18.03 -0.41
CA ALA A 209 10.45 16.63 -0.61
C ALA A 209 11.55 16.26 0.39
N GLY A 210 11.36 15.16 1.14
CA GLY A 210 12.41 14.65 2.02
C GLY A 210 13.58 14.10 1.22
N ALA A 211 14.77 14.03 1.83
CA ALA A 211 15.99 13.53 1.16
C ALA A 211 16.10 11.99 1.12
N HIS A 212 15.13 11.26 1.68
CA HIS A 212 15.17 9.79 1.77
C HIS A 212 14.75 9.16 0.43
N GLU A 213 15.33 8.01 0.07
CA GLU A 213 15.07 7.32 -1.21
C GLU A 213 13.58 7.06 -1.48
N SER A 214 12.80 6.86 -0.42
CA SER A 214 11.34 6.68 -0.46
C SER A 214 10.54 7.94 -0.86
N GLU A 215 11.22 9.05 -1.14
CA GLU A 215 10.66 10.32 -1.61
C GLU A 215 10.98 10.58 -3.10
N ALA A 216 11.80 9.73 -3.74
CA ALA A 216 12.16 9.87 -5.16
C ALA A 216 10.98 9.61 -6.12
N GLY A 217 9.92 8.96 -5.64
CA GLY A 217 8.72 8.64 -6.40
C GLY A 217 8.78 7.28 -7.11
N CYS A 218 7.63 6.86 -7.65
CA CYS A 218 7.44 5.52 -8.21
C CYS A 218 7.50 5.46 -9.75
N GLY A 219 8.16 6.42 -10.39
CA GLY A 219 8.20 6.55 -11.85
C GLY A 219 6.98 7.27 -12.44
N GLN A 220 6.72 7.04 -13.73
CA GLN A 220 5.63 7.71 -14.46
C GLN A 220 4.26 7.25 -13.94
N PRO A 221 3.32 8.18 -13.65
CA PRO A 221 1.95 7.85 -13.30
C PRO A 221 1.10 7.49 -14.52
N ASP A 222 0.00 6.78 -14.30
CA ASP A 222 -1.02 6.52 -15.32
C ASP A 222 -2.04 7.68 -15.38
N VAL A 223 -2.29 8.35 -14.25
CA VAL A 223 -3.13 9.55 -14.14
C VAL A 223 -2.48 10.58 -13.23
N GLU A 224 -2.45 11.84 -13.66
CA GLU A 224 -2.09 12.97 -12.81
C GLU A 224 -3.34 13.71 -12.32
N LEU A 225 -3.46 13.87 -11.00
CA LEU A 225 -4.53 14.57 -10.33
C LEU A 225 -4.00 15.87 -9.72
N MET A 226 -4.31 16.99 -10.37
CA MET A 226 -3.93 18.31 -9.88
C MET A 226 -4.79 18.71 -8.67
N ASN A 227 -4.16 18.89 -7.51
CA ASN A 227 -4.80 19.37 -6.27
C ASN A 227 -4.36 20.81 -5.97
N ASP A 228 -4.93 21.77 -6.70
CA ASP A 228 -4.64 23.20 -6.63
C ASP A 228 -5.81 24.03 -6.05
N GLY A 229 -7.02 23.47 -6.05
CA GLY A 229 -8.25 24.12 -5.59
C GLY A 229 -8.76 23.64 -4.23
N GLU A 230 -9.99 24.02 -3.89
CA GLU A 230 -10.66 23.52 -2.68
C GLU A 230 -10.93 22.02 -2.73
N MET A 231 -11.30 21.45 -1.58
CA MET A 231 -11.55 20.01 -1.42
C MET A 231 -12.50 19.46 -2.49
N GLY A 232 -13.58 20.19 -2.81
CA GLY A 232 -14.56 19.78 -3.81
C GLY A 232 -13.97 19.60 -5.22
N ALA A 233 -12.98 20.42 -5.60
CA ALA A 233 -12.33 20.31 -6.90
C ALA A 233 -11.47 19.04 -7.01
N LEU A 234 -10.79 18.63 -5.93
CA LEU A 234 -10.06 17.36 -5.90
C LEU A 234 -11.02 16.17 -6.05
N LEU A 235 -12.15 16.19 -5.33
CA LEU A 235 -13.14 15.12 -5.44
C LEU A 235 -13.75 15.01 -6.83
N GLN A 236 -13.95 16.14 -7.50
CA GLN A 236 -14.45 16.17 -8.88
C GLN A 236 -13.43 15.54 -9.85
N LYS A 237 -12.14 15.89 -9.73
CA LYS A 237 -11.07 15.27 -10.54
C LYS A 237 -10.95 13.77 -10.30
N ILE A 238 -11.14 13.30 -9.06
CA ILE A 238 -11.18 11.86 -8.75
C ILE A 238 -12.34 11.18 -9.47
N LYS A 239 -13.53 11.77 -9.47
CA LYS A 239 -14.69 11.22 -10.19
C LYS A 239 -14.45 11.13 -11.69
N GLU A 240 -13.82 12.14 -12.27
CA GLU A 240 -13.50 12.21 -13.70
C GLU A 240 -12.44 11.18 -14.11
N ALA A 241 -11.50 10.88 -13.20
CA ALA A 241 -10.47 9.87 -13.42
C ALA A 241 -10.99 8.42 -13.26
N LEU A 242 -12.12 8.22 -12.60
CA LEU A 242 -12.77 6.92 -12.55
C LEU A 242 -13.51 6.65 -13.87
N PRO A 243 -13.50 5.41 -14.37
CA PRO A 243 -14.33 5.01 -15.49
C PRO A 243 -15.80 5.38 -15.22
N GLN A 244 -16.41 6.14 -16.13
CA GLN A 244 -17.83 6.49 -16.04
C GLN A 244 -18.68 5.34 -16.57
N ALA A 245 -19.83 5.09 -15.94
CA ALA A 245 -20.83 4.19 -16.52
C ALA A 245 -21.37 4.82 -17.80
N ALA A 246 -21.42 4.04 -18.88
CA ALA A 246 -21.96 4.47 -20.17
C ALA A 246 -23.46 4.76 -20.09
#